data_AF-A0A7S0ALH6-F1
#
_entry.id   AF-A0A7S0ALH6-F1
#
_cell.length_a   1.000
_cell.length_b   1.000
_cell.length_c   1.000
_cell.angle_alpha   90.00
_cell.angle_beta   90.00
_cell.angle_gamma   90.00
#
_symmetry.space_group_name_H-M   'P 1'
#
loop_
_entity.id
_entity.type
_entity.pdbx_description
1 polymer ?
#
loop_
_entity_poly.entity_id
_entity_poly.type
_entity_poly.pdbx_seq_one_letter_code
_entity_poly.pdbx_strand_id
1 'polypeptide(L)'
;QARVRSAMPFAWPMTGAMSRVLSRTASRPLPEPRLRRCSTGVRRSLRRAVHARGALLIATSLALVPLYRAQDLSLSEVCAHENEENVGDSVEIAEGETVYTEIFENQTHRYFYRNFDVETMNRADIYRKLIVNLEPCRGVVYLFVRKTRRCYPNPYSCIDLSPGNERRNPESCAWTHFMSEIDGSRDGTPTFFEVPLSSTKFYISVFATEKAAYTLTLLADTGAFPRPGNNGRLTARQLRYLQVELEWDEAGYIPTGTTTTNKYWVYSSMLLETDRRTNMAVFMRPDKIMNTVCGLMNNTDRQYSTVPADDCKNGKCKATIDPVITDKRYVFNVVVESNRGYKMAYAGLIMRTDWETIRQAASDATLKVIGALAGSVLGMVVIIYFLLLKLYG
;
A
#
# COMPACT_ATOMS: atom_id res chain seq x y z
N GLN A 1 40.14 -33.09 -33.82
CA GLN A 1 39.58 -32.28 -34.91
C GLN A 1 38.43 -31.48 -34.29
N ALA A 2 38.61 -30.23 -33.83
CA ALA A 2 38.64 -28.97 -34.61
C ALA A 2 37.41 -28.87 -35.54
N ARG A 3 36.55 -27.84 -35.60
CA ARG A 3 36.57 -26.40 -35.25
C ARG A 3 35.09 -25.91 -35.34
N VAL A 4 34.55 -25.12 -34.42
CA VAL A 4 34.46 -23.62 -34.39
C VAL A 4 33.32 -22.97 -35.21
N ARG A 5 32.37 -22.39 -34.45
CA ARG A 5 31.70 -21.06 -34.49
C ARG A 5 31.30 -20.37 -35.82
N SER A 6 30.06 -19.84 -35.81
CA SER A 6 29.69 -18.41 -36.00
C SER A 6 28.16 -18.27 -35.77
N ALA A 7 27.65 -17.61 -34.72
CA ALA A 7 27.53 -16.15 -34.49
C ALA A 7 26.53 -15.44 -35.45
N MET A 8 25.34 -15.12 -34.91
CA MET A 8 24.51 -13.86 -34.90
C MET A 8 24.75 -12.78 -35.98
N PRO A 9 23.78 -11.84 -36.27
CA PRO A 9 22.80 -11.27 -35.33
C PRO A 9 21.38 -10.95 -35.86
N PHE A 10 20.41 -10.91 -34.94
CA PHE A 10 19.17 -10.16 -35.12
C PHE A 10 19.35 -8.76 -34.53
N ALA A 11 19.21 -7.76 -35.40
CA ALA A 11 19.30 -6.35 -35.07
C ALA A 11 17.96 -5.83 -34.52
N TRP A 12 18.05 -5.05 -33.44
CA TRP A 12 17.05 -4.03 -33.10
C TRP A 12 17.06 -2.91 -34.14
N PRO A 13 15.99 -2.09 -34.18
CA PRO A 13 16.25 -0.70 -33.87
C PRO A 13 15.32 -0.16 -32.79
N MET A 14 15.94 0.52 -31.82
CA MET A 14 15.31 1.58 -31.04
C MET A 14 15.03 2.79 -31.94
N THR A 15 13.81 3.30 -31.85
CA THR A 15 13.48 4.73 -31.84
C THR A 15 12.27 4.83 -30.89
N GLY A 16 12.20 5.63 -29.83
CA GLY A 16 12.87 6.89 -29.53
C GLY A 16 11.91 8.04 -29.79
N ALA A 17 11.00 8.35 -28.85
CA ALA A 17 10.41 9.70 -28.72
C ALA A 17 9.58 9.88 -27.43
N MET A 18 10.07 10.82 -26.61
CA MET A 18 9.33 11.87 -25.88
C MET A 18 8.25 11.47 -24.86
N SER A 19 8.43 11.70 -23.55
CA SER A 19 8.64 12.96 -22.82
C SER A 19 7.37 13.83 -22.72
N ARG A 20 7.01 14.10 -21.46
CA ARG A 20 6.10 15.15 -20.95
C ARG A 20 4.60 14.97 -21.21
N VAL A 21 3.89 14.55 -20.17
CA VAL A 21 2.60 15.18 -19.82
C VAL A 21 2.67 15.71 -18.40
N LEU A 22 2.54 17.03 -18.36
CA LEU A 22 2.48 17.99 -17.28
C LEU A 22 1.70 17.53 -16.03
N SER A 23 2.40 17.54 -14.91
CA SER A 23 1.88 17.94 -13.62
C SER A 23 1.53 19.44 -13.67
N ARG A 24 0.24 19.78 -13.69
CA ARG A 24 -0.30 21.09 -13.28
C ARG A 24 -1.83 21.07 -13.31
N THR A 25 -2.44 20.74 -12.18
CA THR A 25 -3.74 21.29 -11.81
C THR A 25 -3.57 21.99 -10.48
N ALA A 26 -3.32 23.29 -10.59
CA ALA A 26 -3.43 24.23 -9.49
C ALA A 26 -4.87 24.16 -8.95
N SER A 27 -5.00 23.77 -7.70
CA SER A 27 -6.20 23.98 -6.89
C SER A 27 -6.46 25.48 -6.79
N ARG A 28 -7.40 25.97 -7.59
CA ARG A 28 -8.05 27.25 -7.32
C ARG A 28 -8.99 27.07 -6.13
N PRO A 29 -8.93 27.92 -5.10
CA PRO A 29 -9.93 27.93 -4.05
C PRO A 29 -11.24 28.51 -4.60
N LEU A 30 -12.33 27.78 -4.41
CA LEU A 30 -13.69 28.31 -4.59
C LEU A 30 -13.97 29.34 -3.48
N PRO A 31 -14.63 30.48 -3.80
CA PRO A 31 -14.85 31.55 -2.84
C PRO A 31 -15.96 31.19 -1.84
N GLU A 32 -15.71 31.57 -0.58
CA GLU A 32 -16.65 31.52 0.54
C GLU A 32 -17.97 32.26 0.23
N PRO A 33 -19.13 31.73 0.65
CA PRO A 33 -20.35 32.51 0.67
C PRO A 33 -20.31 33.49 1.84
N ARG A 34 -20.19 34.79 1.52
CA ARG A 34 -20.36 35.89 2.47
C ARG A 34 -21.77 35.87 3.07
N LEU A 35 -21.85 35.54 4.36
CA LEU A 35 -22.97 35.88 5.23
C LEU A 35 -23.15 37.41 5.27
N ARG A 36 -24.24 37.91 4.67
CA ARG A 36 -24.67 39.30 4.88
C ARG A 36 -25.65 39.39 6.05
N ARG A 37 -25.21 40.18 7.03
CA ARG A 37 -25.93 40.71 8.19
C ARG A 37 -27.33 41.22 7.85
N CYS A 38 -28.26 40.87 8.74
CA CYS A 38 -29.43 41.68 9.04
C CYS A 38 -29.03 43.11 9.43
N SER A 39 -29.72 44.10 8.88
CA SER A 39 -29.93 45.36 9.58
C SER A 39 -31.33 45.87 9.28
N THR A 40 -31.94 46.32 10.36
CA THR A 40 -33.26 46.86 10.56
C THR A 40 -33.44 48.24 9.92
N GLY A 41 -34.65 48.51 9.40
CA GLY A 41 -35.37 49.71 9.82
C GLY A 41 -35.66 50.79 8.77
N VAL A 42 -36.95 51.14 8.75
CA VAL A 42 -37.55 52.50 8.60
C VAL A 42 -38.11 52.92 7.22
N ARG A 43 -39.44 52.75 7.12
CA ARG A 43 -40.51 53.70 6.69
C ARG A 43 -40.26 54.66 5.51
N ARG A 44 -41.14 54.66 4.49
CA ARG A 44 -42.41 55.44 4.38
C ARG A 44 -43.07 55.29 2.99
N SER A 45 -44.38 55.03 3.01
CA SER A 45 -45.45 55.64 2.18
C SER A 45 -45.20 55.95 0.69
N LEU A 46 -45.95 55.32 -0.22
CA LEU A 46 -46.91 56.02 -1.10
C LEU A 46 -47.85 55.06 -1.87
N ARG A 47 -49.15 55.18 -1.56
CA ARG A 47 -50.37 55.24 -2.42
C ARG A 47 -50.59 54.30 -3.63
N ARG A 48 -51.79 53.68 -3.57
CA ARG A 48 -52.83 53.45 -4.61
C ARG A 48 -52.51 52.43 -5.71
N ALA A 49 -53.09 51.23 -5.67
CA ALA A 49 -54.45 50.87 -6.11
C ALA A 49 -54.60 50.82 -7.63
N VAL A 50 -54.46 49.63 -8.24
CA VAL A 50 -55.11 49.22 -9.51
C VAL A 50 -55.20 47.67 -9.57
N HIS A 51 -56.43 47.16 -9.77
CA HIS A 51 -56.89 45.84 -10.29
C HIS A 51 -56.30 44.55 -9.68
N ALA A 52 -57.02 43.69 -8.94
CA ALA A 52 -58.39 43.19 -9.06
C ALA A 52 -58.76 42.67 -10.46
N ARG A 53 -58.11 41.59 -10.91
CA ARG A 53 -58.64 40.48 -11.75
C ARG A 53 -57.47 39.56 -12.12
N GLY A 54 -57.47 38.33 -11.63
CA GLY A 54 -56.42 37.35 -11.94
C GLY A 54 -56.24 36.20 -10.94
N ALA A 55 -57.02 36.17 -9.86
CA ALA A 55 -57.00 35.08 -8.87
C ALA A 55 -58.16 34.11 -9.10
N LEU A 56 -58.15 33.35 -10.21
CA LEU A 56 -59.05 32.19 -10.36
C LEU A 56 -58.57 31.11 -11.35
N LEU A 57 -57.28 31.07 -11.72
CA LEU A 57 -56.76 30.03 -12.66
C LEU A 57 -55.38 29.45 -12.31
N ILE A 58 -54.91 29.62 -11.06
CA ILE A 58 -53.65 29.00 -10.59
C ILE A 58 -53.89 28.05 -9.38
N ALA A 59 -55.14 27.93 -8.92
CA ALA A 59 -55.48 27.06 -7.79
C ALA A 59 -55.82 25.60 -8.17
N THR A 60 -55.92 25.27 -9.47
CA THR A 60 -56.31 23.92 -9.94
C THR A 60 -55.16 23.11 -10.54
N SER A 61 -53.97 23.69 -10.75
CA SER A 61 -52.78 22.96 -11.21
C SER A 61 -51.86 22.46 -10.09
N LEU A 62 -52.20 22.72 -8.82
CA LEU A 62 -51.47 22.24 -7.64
C LEU A 62 -52.13 21.03 -6.95
N ALA A 63 -53.26 20.53 -7.44
CA ALA A 63 -53.99 19.42 -6.81
C ALA A 63 -53.68 18.02 -7.39
N LEU A 64 -52.84 17.92 -8.43
CA LEU A 64 -52.50 16.65 -9.09
C LEU A 64 -51.04 16.58 -9.51
N VAL A 65 -50.11 17.10 -8.69
CA VAL A 65 -48.81 16.45 -8.65
C VAL A 65 -49.09 15.16 -7.91
N PRO A 66 -49.00 13.97 -8.53
CA PRO A 66 -48.93 12.77 -7.76
C PRO A 66 -47.75 12.99 -6.82
N LEU A 67 -48.05 13.12 -5.52
CA LEU A 67 -47.17 12.64 -4.49
C LEU A 67 -46.90 11.21 -4.89
N TYR A 68 -45.90 11.03 -5.75
CA TYR A 68 -45.18 9.79 -5.86
C TYR A 68 -44.81 9.53 -4.42
N ARG A 69 -45.60 8.63 -3.79
CA ARG A 69 -45.16 7.88 -2.65
C ARG A 69 -43.72 7.56 -3.01
N ALA A 70 -42.78 8.13 -2.27
CA ALA A 70 -41.57 7.40 -1.96
C ALA A 70 -42.13 6.11 -1.41
N GLN A 71 -42.27 5.10 -2.29
CA GLN A 71 -42.65 3.78 -1.88
C GLN A 71 -41.67 3.48 -0.77
N ASP A 72 -42.21 3.18 0.40
CA ASP A 72 -41.54 2.33 1.37
C ASP A 72 -41.19 1.05 0.63
N LEU A 73 -40.12 1.10 -0.18
CA LEU A 73 -39.35 -0.06 -0.56
C LEU A 73 -39.02 -0.67 0.78
N SER A 74 -39.69 -1.79 1.04
CA SER A 74 -39.52 -2.49 2.30
C SER A 74 -38.02 -2.67 2.52
N LEU A 75 -37.53 -2.45 3.74
CA LEU A 75 -36.08 -2.54 4.03
C LEU A 75 -35.50 -3.89 3.54
N SER A 76 -36.35 -4.93 3.48
CA SER A 76 -36.10 -6.24 2.88
C SER A 76 -35.82 -6.23 1.36
N GLU A 77 -36.51 -5.41 0.57
CA GLU A 77 -36.24 -5.26 -0.87
C GLU A 77 -34.97 -4.44 -1.11
N VAL A 78 -34.71 -3.41 -0.28
CA VAL A 78 -33.51 -2.56 -0.39
C VAL A 78 -32.23 -3.33 -0.05
N CYS A 79 -32.34 -4.28 0.89
CA CYS A 79 -31.24 -5.09 1.37
C CYS A 79 -31.29 -6.53 0.85
N ALA A 80 -31.99 -6.81 -0.27
CA ALA A 80 -32.22 -8.18 -0.72
C ALA A 80 -30.92 -9.01 -0.87
N HIS A 81 -29.85 -8.40 -1.40
CA HIS A 81 -28.53 -9.02 -1.55
C HIS A 81 -27.89 -9.45 -0.22
N GLU A 82 -28.30 -8.88 0.92
CA GLU A 82 -27.81 -9.29 2.23
C GLU A 82 -28.31 -10.66 2.68
N ASN A 83 -29.35 -11.18 2.02
CA ASN A 83 -29.94 -12.49 2.27
C ASN A 83 -29.45 -13.56 1.28
N GLU A 84 -28.54 -13.21 0.37
CA GLU A 84 -27.91 -14.17 -0.52
C GLU A 84 -27.02 -15.13 0.29
N GLU A 85 -26.97 -16.40 -0.11
CA GLU A 85 -26.28 -17.47 0.62
C GLU A 85 -24.76 -17.21 0.76
N ASN A 86 -24.18 -16.48 -0.18
CA ASN A 86 -22.78 -16.09 -0.20
C ASN A 86 -22.48 -14.81 0.62
N VAL A 87 -23.47 -14.23 1.32
CA VAL A 87 -23.27 -13.05 2.15
C VAL A 87 -23.34 -13.43 3.63
N GLY A 88 -22.19 -13.40 4.30
CA GLY A 88 -22.08 -13.72 5.72
C GLY A 88 -22.84 -12.75 6.62
N ASP A 89 -23.07 -13.14 7.87
CA ASP A 89 -23.69 -12.27 8.88
C ASP A 89 -22.88 -11.01 9.17
N SER A 90 -23.57 -9.99 9.70
CA SER A 90 -22.93 -8.73 10.05
C SER A 90 -22.30 -8.79 11.44
N VAL A 91 -20.98 -8.61 11.52
CA VAL A 91 -20.19 -8.70 12.75
C VAL A 91 -19.73 -7.31 13.20
N GLU A 92 -19.82 -7.02 14.50
CA GLU A 92 -19.22 -5.80 15.07
C GLU A 92 -17.72 -6.03 15.29
N ILE A 93 -16.89 -5.09 14.85
CA ILE A 93 -15.45 -5.08 15.17
C ILE A 93 -15.23 -4.03 16.26
N ALA A 94 -14.60 -4.43 17.37
CA ALA A 94 -14.25 -3.51 18.44
C ALA A 94 -13.12 -2.56 18.03
N GLU A 95 -13.00 -1.43 18.73
CA GLU A 95 -11.95 -0.44 18.52
C GLU A 95 -10.56 -1.07 18.55
N GLY A 96 -9.84 -1.03 17.43
CA GLY A 96 -8.48 -1.55 17.31
C GLY A 96 -8.36 -3.07 17.30
N GLU A 97 -9.47 -3.80 17.27
CA GLU A 97 -9.48 -5.25 17.12
C GLU A 97 -9.07 -5.63 15.69
N THR A 98 -8.16 -6.60 15.57
CA THR A 98 -7.75 -7.19 14.30
C THR A 98 -8.42 -8.55 14.12
N VAL A 99 -9.31 -8.65 13.15
CA VAL A 99 -10.00 -9.90 12.80
C VAL A 99 -9.26 -10.58 11.65
N TYR A 100 -8.85 -11.84 11.84
CA TYR A 100 -8.37 -12.71 10.76
C TYR A 100 -9.49 -13.60 10.27
N THR A 101 -9.68 -13.71 8.96
CA THR A 101 -10.66 -14.62 8.38
C THR A 101 -10.28 -15.10 6.98
N GLU A 102 -10.75 -16.30 6.61
CA GLU A 102 -10.73 -16.78 5.24
C GLU A 102 -12.05 -16.48 4.57
N ILE A 103 -12.02 -16.08 3.30
CA ILE A 103 -13.20 -15.78 2.49
C ILE A 103 -13.20 -16.68 1.26
N PHE A 104 -14.31 -17.36 1.02
CA PHE A 104 -14.46 -18.22 -0.13
C PHE A 104 -14.76 -17.41 -1.40
N GLU A 105 -14.66 -18.07 -2.54
CA GLU A 105 -14.99 -17.49 -3.84
C GLU A 105 -16.42 -16.93 -3.86
N ASN A 106 -16.54 -15.71 -4.38
CA ASN A 106 -17.77 -14.95 -4.49
C ASN A 106 -18.52 -14.74 -3.16
N GLN A 107 -17.82 -14.84 -2.03
CA GLN A 107 -18.39 -14.58 -0.72
C GLN A 107 -18.18 -13.11 -0.32
N THR A 108 -19.13 -12.55 0.43
CA THR A 108 -19.01 -11.25 1.08
C THR A 108 -19.09 -11.40 2.59
N HIS A 109 -18.10 -10.89 3.30
CA HIS A 109 -18.16 -10.70 4.74
C HIS A 109 -18.64 -9.29 5.07
N ARG A 110 -19.46 -9.16 6.10
CA ARG A 110 -20.02 -7.89 6.53
C ARG A 110 -19.57 -7.56 7.94
N TYR A 111 -19.08 -6.34 8.10
CA TYR A 111 -18.69 -5.79 9.38
C TYR A 111 -19.37 -4.46 9.63
N PHE A 112 -19.46 -4.09 10.89
CA PHE A 112 -19.72 -2.71 11.26
C PHE A 112 -18.85 -2.29 12.43
N TYR A 113 -18.60 -1.00 12.50
CA TYR A 113 -17.81 -0.37 13.54
C TYR A 113 -18.61 0.78 14.12
N ARG A 114 -18.56 0.95 15.44
CA ARG A 114 -19.21 2.04 16.15
C ARG A 114 -18.21 2.77 17.02
N ASN A 115 -18.26 4.10 16.96
CA ASN A 115 -17.52 4.96 17.84
C ASN A 115 -18.48 5.88 18.59
N PHE A 116 -18.50 5.74 19.91
CA PHE A 116 -19.27 6.59 20.83
C PHE A 116 -18.37 7.45 21.72
N ASP A 117 -17.06 7.47 21.46
CA ASP A 117 -16.12 8.32 22.19
C ASP A 117 -16.32 9.78 21.80
N VAL A 118 -16.90 10.52 22.73
CA VAL A 118 -17.20 11.95 22.60
C VAL A 118 -15.92 12.76 22.43
N GLU A 119 -14.80 12.34 23.03
CA GLU A 119 -13.54 13.07 22.90
C GLU A 119 -13.06 13.03 21.45
N THR A 120 -12.98 11.83 20.87
CA THR A 120 -12.63 11.64 19.45
C THR A 120 -13.60 12.37 18.52
N MET A 121 -14.90 12.33 18.81
CA MET A 121 -15.92 12.98 17.97
C MET A 121 -15.89 14.52 18.04
N ASN A 122 -15.41 15.09 19.14
CA ASN A 122 -15.28 16.54 19.33
C ASN A 122 -13.99 17.13 18.74
N ARG A 123 -13.06 16.30 18.26
CA ARG A 123 -11.87 16.77 17.55
C ARG A 123 -12.25 17.43 16.22
N ALA A 124 -11.43 18.38 15.77
CA ALA A 124 -11.60 19.01 14.47
C ALA A 124 -11.55 17.97 13.35
N ASP A 125 -12.32 18.19 12.28
CA ASP A 125 -12.47 17.24 11.16
C ASP A 125 -11.14 16.77 10.56
N ILE A 126 -10.12 17.63 10.56
CA ILE A 126 -8.78 17.33 10.06
C ILE A 126 -8.06 16.22 10.85
N TYR A 127 -8.42 16.03 12.12
CA TYR A 127 -7.86 15.02 13.03
C TYR A 127 -8.83 13.89 13.33
N ARG A 128 -10.03 13.93 12.75
CA ARG A 128 -11.11 12.99 13.02
C ARG A 128 -11.20 11.99 11.87
N LYS A 129 -10.38 10.95 11.93
CA LYS A 129 -10.26 9.92 10.88
C LYS A 129 -10.59 8.54 11.44
N LEU A 130 -11.13 7.68 10.60
CA LEU A 130 -11.25 6.25 10.78
C LEU A 130 -10.11 5.61 9.98
N ILE A 131 -9.25 4.88 10.66
CA ILE A 131 -8.24 4.03 10.03
C ILE A 131 -8.89 2.68 9.74
N VAL A 132 -8.83 2.29 8.47
CA VAL A 132 -9.22 0.96 8.00
C VAL A 132 -7.97 0.28 7.49
N ASN A 133 -7.41 -0.66 8.25
CA ASN A 133 -6.30 -1.49 7.79
C ASN A 133 -6.84 -2.83 7.29
N LEU A 134 -6.89 -3.03 5.97
CA LEU A 134 -7.28 -4.30 5.36
C LEU A 134 -6.07 -4.90 4.68
N GLU A 135 -5.57 -6.00 5.23
CA GLU A 135 -4.39 -6.67 4.73
C GLU A 135 -4.74 -8.04 4.16
N PRO A 136 -4.64 -8.29 2.84
CA PRO A 136 -4.74 -9.64 2.32
C PRO A 136 -3.55 -10.47 2.82
N CYS A 137 -3.83 -11.68 3.28
CA CYS A 137 -2.82 -12.70 3.63
C CYS A 137 -2.67 -13.71 2.49
N ARG A 138 -3.71 -13.83 1.66
CA ARG A 138 -3.76 -14.64 0.43
C ARG A 138 -4.82 -14.07 -0.51
N GLY A 139 -4.55 -14.07 -1.82
CA GLY A 139 -5.52 -13.66 -2.83
C GLY A 139 -5.78 -12.14 -2.86
N VAL A 140 -6.80 -11.76 -3.62
CA VAL A 140 -7.23 -10.36 -3.79
C VAL A 140 -8.55 -10.15 -3.05
N VAL A 141 -8.66 -9.03 -2.35
CA VAL A 141 -9.89 -8.64 -1.63
C VAL A 141 -10.33 -7.24 -2.02
N TYR A 142 -11.64 -7.01 -1.98
CA TYR A 142 -12.28 -5.74 -2.27
C TYR A 142 -12.89 -5.18 -1.00
N LEU A 143 -12.59 -3.92 -0.71
CA LEU A 143 -13.09 -3.20 0.45
C LEU A 143 -14.18 -2.21 0.03
N PHE A 144 -15.31 -2.25 0.72
CA PHE A 144 -16.40 -1.28 0.58
C PHE A 144 -16.73 -0.67 1.94
N VAL A 145 -16.69 0.66 2.06
CA VAL A 145 -17.02 1.37 3.32
C VAL A 145 -18.20 2.31 3.11
N ARG A 146 -19.15 2.28 4.05
CA ARG A 146 -20.42 3.04 4.03
C ARG A 146 -20.70 3.69 5.39
N LYS A 147 -21.29 4.89 5.41
CA LYS A 147 -21.52 5.67 6.65
C LYS A 147 -22.93 5.59 7.23
N THR A 148 -23.95 5.42 6.38
CA THR A 148 -25.35 5.65 6.78
C THR A 148 -26.30 4.52 6.40
N ARG A 149 -25.97 3.73 5.38
CA ARG A 149 -26.82 2.65 4.88
C ARG A 149 -26.05 1.34 4.93
N ARG A 150 -26.61 0.37 5.64
CA ARG A 150 -26.05 -0.97 5.80
C ARG A 150 -25.87 -1.66 4.45
N CYS A 151 -26.88 -1.57 3.60
CA CYS A 151 -27.03 -2.41 2.41
C CYS A 151 -26.91 -1.63 1.09
N TYR A 152 -26.52 -0.35 1.10
CA TYR A 152 -26.52 0.42 -0.14
C TYR A 152 -25.19 1.13 -0.37
N PRO A 153 -24.58 1.01 -1.57
CA PRO A 153 -25.00 0.17 -2.70
C PRO A 153 -24.62 -1.30 -2.51
N ASN A 154 -25.24 -2.14 -3.34
CA ASN A 154 -24.88 -3.54 -3.49
C ASN A 154 -23.49 -3.63 -4.16
N PRO A 155 -22.45 -4.20 -3.53
CA PRO A 155 -21.15 -4.38 -4.17
C PRO A 155 -21.24 -5.18 -5.48
N TYR A 156 -22.18 -6.14 -5.57
CA TYR A 156 -22.43 -6.93 -6.78
C TYR A 156 -23.04 -6.12 -7.94
N SER A 157 -23.58 -4.91 -7.72
CA SER A 157 -24.15 -4.12 -8.81
C SER A 157 -23.10 -3.37 -9.64
N CYS A 158 -21.85 -3.34 -9.19
CA CYS A 158 -20.79 -2.55 -9.84
C CYS A 158 -19.45 -3.29 -10.02
N ILE A 159 -19.33 -4.48 -9.44
CA ILE A 159 -18.24 -5.41 -9.68
C ILE A 159 -18.86 -6.73 -10.16
N ASP A 160 -18.71 -7.02 -11.45
CA ASP A 160 -18.89 -8.36 -11.98
C ASP A 160 -17.51 -8.86 -12.40
N LEU A 161 -17.05 -9.94 -11.80
CA LEU A 161 -15.76 -10.54 -12.11
C LEU A 161 -15.91 -11.99 -12.56
N SER A 162 -17.12 -12.33 -13.03
CA SER A 162 -17.38 -13.62 -13.67
C SER A 162 -16.44 -13.78 -14.87
N PRO A 163 -15.78 -14.95 -15.04
CA PRO A 163 -14.86 -15.18 -16.15
C PRO A 163 -15.51 -14.84 -17.50
N GLY A 164 -14.94 -13.88 -18.22
CA GLY A 164 -15.44 -13.42 -19.53
C GLY A 164 -16.41 -12.22 -19.50
N ASN A 165 -16.89 -11.79 -18.32
CA ASN A 165 -17.76 -10.62 -18.15
C ASN A 165 -17.20 -9.62 -17.13
N GLU A 166 -15.88 -9.62 -16.92
CA GLU A 166 -15.20 -8.73 -15.98
C GLU A 166 -15.55 -7.26 -16.24
N ARG A 167 -16.43 -6.71 -15.41
CA ARG A 167 -16.84 -5.31 -15.38
C ARG A 167 -16.51 -4.73 -14.02
N ARG A 168 -15.60 -3.77 -14.05
CA ARG A 168 -15.30 -2.90 -12.92
C ARG A 168 -15.82 -1.51 -13.29
N ASN A 169 -16.94 -1.10 -12.72
CA ASN A 169 -17.42 0.26 -12.91
C ASN A 169 -17.60 0.95 -11.55
N PRO A 170 -16.53 1.54 -10.99
CA PRO A 170 -16.60 2.27 -9.74
C PRO A 170 -17.67 3.37 -9.74
N GLU A 171 -17.93 4.00 -10.88
CA GLU A 171 -18.96 5.03 -11.03
C GLU A 171 -20.37 4.46 -10.90
N SER A 172 -20.56 3.18 -11.23
CA SER A 172 -21.84 2.48 -11.00
C SER A 172 -22.00 1.98 -9.57
N CYS A 173 -20.95 2.06 -8.72
CA CYS A 173 -21.06 1.86 -7.27
C CYS A 173 -21.64 3.11 -6.58
N ALA A 174 -22.76 3.63 -7.10
CA ALA A 174 -23.38 4.84 -6.57
C ALA A 174 -23.60 4.70 -5.06
N TRP A 175 -23.21 5.70 -4.26
CA TRP A 175 -23.33 5.73 -2.80
C TRP A 175 -22.30 4.92 -1.97
N THR A 176 -21.37 4.20 -2.61
CA THR A 176 -20.17 3.70 -1.92
C THR A 176 -19.32 4.90 -1.54
N HIS A 177 -19.00 5.08 -0.26
CA HIS A 177 -18.22 6.23 0.19
C HIS A 177 -16.73 6.03 -0.10
N PHE A 178 -16.28 4.78 -0.08
CA PHE A 178 -14.91 4.39 -0.36
C PHE A 178 -14.86 2.95 -0.88
N MET A 179 -14.12 2.72 -1.97
CA MET A 179 -13.87 1.41 -2.56
C MET A 179 -12.38 1.26 -2.86
N SER A 180 -11.80 0.11 -2.51
CA SER A 180 -10.43 -0.24 -2.90
C SER A 180 -10.32 -1.71 -3.26
N GLU A 181 -9.58 -1.99 -4.32
CA GLU A 181 -9.04 -3.32 -4.62
C GLU A 181 -7.68 -3.43 -3.93
N ILE A 182 -7.43 -4.55 -3.25
CA ILE A 182 -6.18 -4.78 -2.55
C ILE A 182 -5.59 -6.09 -3.04
N ASP A 183 -4.62 -5.97 -3.94
CA ASP A 183 -3.78 -7.07 -4.40
C ASP A 183 -2.43 -6.97 -3.71
N GLY A 184 -2.21 -7.85 -2.73
CA GLY A 184 -0.95 -7.87 -2.00
C GLY A 184 0.23 -8.51 -2.74
N SER A 185 0.02 -8.98 -3.97
CA SER A 185 1.07 -9.62 -4.77
C SER A 185 1.90 -8.64 -5.60
N ARG A 186 1.35 -7.45 -5.91
CA ARG A 186 1.91 -6.55 -6.92
C ARG A 186 2.55 -5.27 -6.40
N ASP A 187 2.16 -4.76 -5.24
CA ASP A 187 2.61 -3.45 -4.76
C ASP A 187 3.11 -3.46 -3.33
N GLY A 188 4.28 -2.89 -3.04
CA GLY A 188 4.81 -2.72 -1.68
C GLY A 188 4.14 -1.62 -0.85
N THR A 189 2.93 -1.19 -1.25
CA THR A 189 2.28 -0.01 -0.68
C THR A 189 1.53 -0.32 0.61
N PRO A 190 1.48 0.66 1.53
CA PRO A 190 0.56 0.68 2.66
C PRO A 190 -0.87 0.23 2.32
N THR A 191 -1.42 -0.72 3.07
CA THR A 191 -2.79 -1.24 2.89
C THR A 191 -3.78 -0.67 3.92
N PHE A 192 -3.49 0.52 4.45
CA PHE A 192 -4.41 1.24 5.34
C PHE A 192 -5.02 2.44 4.63
N PHE A 193 -6.28 2.73 5.00
CA PHE A 193 -7.06 3.81 4.43
C PHE A 193 -7.50 4.76 5.54
N GLU A 194 -7.47 6.05 5.23
CA GLU A 194 -7.98 7.08 6.11
C GLU A 194 -9.32 7.59 5.59
N VAL A 195 -10.39 7.33 6.32
CA VAL A 195 -11.73 7.79 5.98
C VAL A 195 -12.15 8.86 7.00
N PRO A 196 -12.76 9.99 6.59
CA PRO A 196 -13.25 10.97 7.57
C PRO A 196 -14.28 10.34 8.52
N LEU A 197 -14.03 10.43 9.83
CA LEU A 197 -14.91 9.91 10.89
C LEU A 197 -16.08 10.88 11.13
N SER A 198 -16.97 10.97 10.14
CA SER A 198 -18.12 11.89 10.14
C SER A 198 -19.43 11.23 10.59
N SER A 199 -19.37 9.99 11.04
CA SER A 199 -20.51 9.18 11.52
C SER A 199 -20.06 8.43 12.77
N THR A 200 -20.99 8.10 13.66
CA THR A 200 -20.72 7.22 14.79
C THR A 200 -20.77 5.74 14.41
N LYS A 201 -21.23 5.43 13.18
CA LYS A 201 -21.35 4.05 12.68
C LYS A 201 -20.88 3.94 11.24
N PHE A 202 -20.12 2.89 10.96
CA PHE A 202 -19.64 2.53 9.63
C PHE A 202 -20.01 1.09 9.32
N TYR A 203 -20.33 0.81 8.06
CA TYR A 203 -20.61 -0.52 7.55
C TYR A 203 -19.56 -0.87 6.50
N ILE A 204 -18.89 -2.00 6.71
CA ILE A 204 -17.77 -2.47 5.91
C ILE A 204 -18.18 -3.78 5.24
N SER A 205 -17.94 -3.90 3.95
CA SER A 205 -18.04 -5.19 3.25
C SER A 205 -16.67 -5.53 2.69
N VAL A 206 -16.25 -6.76 2.91
CA VAL A 206 -15.08 -7.35 2.26
C VAL A 206 -15.56 -8.45 1.34
N PHE A 207 -15.22 -8.33 0.06
CA PHE A 207 -15.62 -9.27 -0.99
C PHE A 207 -14.39 -9.89 -1.63
N ALA A 208 -14.48 -11.15 -2.06
CA ALA A 208 -13.44 -11.81 -2.83
C ALA A 208 -14.07 -12.64 -3.95
N THR A 209 -13.43 -12.63 -5.12
CA THR A 209 -13.86 -13.43 -6.28
C THR A 209 -13.26 -14.82 -6.29
N GLU A 210 -12.13 -14.98 -5.61
CA GLU A 210 -11.43 -16.26 -5.47
C GLU A 210 -11.23 -16.51 -3.98
N LYS A 211 -10.82 -17.73 -3.62
CA LYS A 211 -10.47 -18.04 -2.23
C LYS A 211 -9.34 -17.12 -1.77
N ALA A 212 -9.62 -16.30 -0.76
CA ALA A 212 -8.68 -15.35 -0.17
C ALA A 212 -8.67 -15.47 1.36
N ALA A 213 -7.71 -14.80 1.99
CA ALA A 213 -7.65 -14.64 3.44
C ALA A 213 -7.15 -13.24 3.74
N TYR A 214 -7.64 -12.62 4.80
CA TYR A 214 -7.26 -11.25 5.16
C TYR A 214 -7.33 -10.99 6.66
N THR A 215 -6.65 -9.93 7.09
CA THR A 215 -6.87 -9.31 8.39
C THR A 215 -7.51 -7.93 8.21
N LEU A 216 -8.51 -7.62 9.02
CA LEU A 216 -9.17 -6.31 9.05
C LEU A 216 -9.03 -5.70 10.45
N THR A 217 -8.54 -4.47 10.52
CA THR A 217 -8.50 -3.66 11.74
C THR A 217 -9.21 -2.34 11.50
N LEU A 218 -10.06 -1.94 12.44
CA LEU A 218 -10.78 -0.68 12.41
C LEU A 218 -10.50 0.09 13.70
N LEU A 219 -10.06 1.33 13.58
CA LEU A 219 -9.86 2.22 14.74
C LEU A 219 -10.06 3.67 14.36
N ALA A 220 -10.58 4.47 15.27
CA ALA A 220 -10.48 5.90 15.15
C ALA A 220 -9.03 6.36 15.38
N ASP A 221 -8.65 7.33 14.57
CA ASP A 221 -7.32 7.90 14.59
C ASP A 221 -7.14 8.81 15.80
N THR A 222 -6.70 8.20 16.88
CA THR A 222 -6.31 8.90 18.10
C THR A 222 -4.81 9.21 18.13
N GLY A 223 -4.11 8.98 17.01
CA GLY A 223 -2.65 9.03 16.92
C GLY A 223 -1.98 7.72 17.25
N ALA A 224 -2.75 6.63 17.41
CA ALA A 224 -2.25 5.29 17.75
C ALA A 224 -1.59 4.56 16.57
N PHE A 225 -2.07 4.80 15.34
CA PHE A 225 -1.65 4.05 14.17
C PHE A 225 -0.43 4.70 13.49
N PRO A 226 0.63 3.95 13.18
CA PRO A 226 1.81 4.48 12.52
C PRO A 226 1.53 4.85 11.07
N ARG A 227 2.16 5.93 10.60
CA ARG A 227 2.08 6.38 9.20
C ARG A 227 3.44 6.33 8.53
N PRO A 228 3.49 5.96 7.25
CA PRO A 228 4.72 5.91 6.50
C PRO A 228 5.29 7.31 6.24
N GLY A 229 6.46 7.58 6.80
CA GLY A 229 7.29 8.74 6.48
C GLY A 229 7.66 8.71 5.00
N ASN A 230 7.63 9.88 4.34
CA ASN A 230 7.97 10.02 2.92
C ASN A 230 7.24 9.02 2.01
N ASN A 231 5.96 8.76 2.31
CA ASN A 231 5.09 7.83 1.60
C ASN A 231 5.62 6.38 1.55
N GLY A 232 6.42 5.97 2.55
CA GLY A 232 6.88 4.59 2.67
C GLY A 232 7.99 4.25 1.69
N ARG A 233 8.80 5.25 1.32
CA ARG A 233 9.94 5.05 0.43
C ARG A 233 11.05 4.28 1.13
N LEU A 234 11.34 3.09 0.63
CA LEU A 234 12.52 2.31 1.00
C LEU A 234 13.65 2.54 -0.01
N THR A 235 14.82 2.90 0.47
CA THR A 235 16.03 2.99 -0.35
C THR A 235 16.97 1.86 -0.01
N ALA A 236 17.57 1.24 -1.03
CA ALA A 236 18.57 0.19 -0.87
C ALA A 236 19.87 0.61 -1.54
N ARG A 237 20.99 0.38 -0.84
CA ARG A 237 22.33 0.68 -1.34
C ARG A 237 23.25 -0.50 -1.06
N GLN A 238 24.04 -0.90 -2.05
CA GLN A 238 25.09 -1.88 -1.86
C GLN A 238 26.23 -1.28 -1.03
N LEU A 239 26.65 -1.96 0.05
CA LEU A 239 27.84 -1.57 0.83
C LEU A 239 29.08 -2.39 0.44
N ARG A 240 28.92 -3.72 0.34
CA ARG A 240 29.99 -4.69 0.04
C ARG A 240 29.48 -5.74 -0.95
N TYR A 241 30.34 -6.72 -1.29
CA TYR A 241 30.04 -7.76 -2.27
C TYR A 241 28.77 -8.58 -1.97
N LEU A 242 28.42 -8.79 -0.70
CA LEU A 242 27.21 -9.54 -0.29
C LEU A 242 26.33 -8.75 0.69
N GLN A 243 26.45 -7.42 0.72
CA GLN A 243 25.82 -6.60 1.76
C GLN A 243 24.98 -5.45 1.19
N VAL A 244 23.74 -5.35 1.65
CA VAL A 244 22.80 -4.26 1.33
C VAL A 244 22.48 -3.48 2.58
N GLU A 245 22.57 -2.16 2.50
CA GLU A 245 21.98 -1.24 3.47
C GLU A 245 20.60 -0.81 2.97
N LEU A 246 19.60 -0.97 3.82
CA LEU A 246 18.27 -0.40 3.66
C LEU A 246 18.18 0.88 4.50
N GLU A 247 17.57 1.93 3.94
CA GLU A 247 17.30 3.20 4.62
C GLU A 247 15.86 3.64 4.34
N TRP A 248 15.14 4.04 5.39
CA TRP A 248 13.79 4.58 5.34
C TRP A 248 13.62 5.72 6.35
N ASP A 249 12.60 6.56 6.13
CA ASP A 249 12.25 7.64 7.06
C ASP A 249 11.42 7.07 8.24
N GLU A 250 11.50 7.68 9.41
CA GLU A 250 10.78 7.26 10.62
C GLU A 250 9.25 7.44 10.50
N ALA A 251 8.48 6.58 11.15
CA ALA A 251 7.03 6.62 11.12
C ALA A 251 6.45 7.85 11.84
N GLY A 252 5.44 8.46 11.23
CA GLY A 252 4.70 9.59 11.80
C GLY A 252 3.43 9.15 12.53
N TYR A 253 2.93 10.02 13.41
CA TYR A 253 1.67 9.84 14.15
C TYR A 253 0.87 11.15 14.14
N ILE A 254 -0.45 11.05 13.99
CA ILE A 254 -1.35 12.20 13.98
C ILE A 254 -2.56 11.89 14.88
N PRO A 255 -2.82 12.66 15.95
CA PRO A 255 -1.96 13.72 16.49
C PRO A 255 -0.61 13.17 17.00
N THR A 256 0.40 14.04 17.02
CA THR A 256 1.73 13.71 17.55
C THR A 256 1.69 13.63 19.08
N GLY A 257 2.54 12.78 19.66
CA GLY A 257 2.72 12.68 21.13
C GLY A 257 1.81 11.66 21.85
N THR A 258 0.81 11.08 21.19
CA THR A 258 -0.05 10.05 21.83
C THR A 258 0.66 8.70 21.96
N THR A 259 1.45 8.32 20.96
CA THR A 259 2.28 7.11 20.97
C THR A 259 3.49 7.36 20.08
N THR A 260 4.46 6.47 20.20
CA THR A 260 5.67 6.42 19.38
C THR A 260 5.83 5.04 18.76
N THR A 261 6.81 4.92 17.87
CA THR A 261 7.23 3.64 17.32
C THR A 261 7.97 2.84 18.39
N ASN A 262 7.67 1.54 18.46
CA ASN A 262 8.41 0.60 19.28
C ASN A 262 9.67 0.14 18.52
N LYS A 263 9.43 -0.45 17.34
CA LYS A 263 10.48 -1.04 16.50
C LYS A 263 10.00 -1.24 15.08
N TYR A 264 10.98 -1.50 14.22
CA TYR A 264 10.79 -1.93 12.84
C TYR A 264 11.23 -3.38 12.69
N TRP A 265 10.45 -4.17 11.98
CA TRP A 265 10.76 -5.54 11.60
C TRP A 265 11.20 -5.54 10.14
N VAL A 266 12.40 -6.04 9.88
CA VAL A 266 12.97 -6.09 8.55
C VAL A 266 12.86 -7.50 8.01
N TYR A 267 12.18 -7.65 6.90
CA TYR A 267 12.04 -8.89 6.16
C TYR A 267 12.94 -8.85 4.93
N SER A 268 13.68 -9.93 4.71
CA SER A 268 14.53 -10.13 3.55
C SER A 268 14.25 -11.52 3.02
N SER A 269 13.83 -11.63 1.77
CA SER A 269 13.45 -12.92 1.22
C SER A 269 13.81 -12.98 -0.26
N MET A 270 14.47 -14.08 -0.65
CA MET A 270 14.83 -14.30 -2.03
C MET A 270 13.57 -14.69 -2.82
N LEU A 271 13.33 -13.96 -3.91
CA LEU A 271 12.27 -14.24 -4.85
C LEU A 271 12.76 -15.31 -5.83
N LEU A 272 12.35 -16.55 -5.60
CA LEU A 272 12.56 -17.62 -6.57
C LEU A 272 11.53 -17.57 -7.68
N GLU A 273 11.99 -17.78 -8.92
CA GLU A 273 11.14 -17.90 -10.12
C GLU A 273 10.39 -19.24 -10.16
N THR A 274 10.86 -20.25 -9.43
CA THR A 274 10.23 -21.58 -9.32
C THR A 274 10.20 -22.03 -7.87
N ASP A 275 9.20 -22.83 -7.47
CA ASP A 275 9.02 -23.34 -6.10
C ASP A 275 10.07 -24.38 -5.66
N ARG A 276 11.19 -24.50 -6.38
CA ARG A 276 12.29 -25.41 -6.03
C ARG A 276 13.20 -24.78 -4.97
N ARG A 277 12.99 -25.19 -3.73
CA ARG A 277 13.76 -24.75 -2.54
C ARG A 277 15.26 -24.98 -2.70
N THR A 278 16.05 -23.96 -2.37
CA THR A 278 17.51 -24.08 -2.15
C THR A 278 17.98 -23.46 -0.83
N ASN A 279 17.14 -22.67 -0.14
CA ASN A 279 17.51 -21.95 1.09
C ASN A 279 16.26 -21.72 1.99
N MET A 280 16.46 -21.47 3.29
CA MET A 280 15.40 -21.23 4.29
C MET A 280 14.78 -19.83 4.20
N ALA A 281 15.47 -18.85 3.60
CA ALA A 281 14.97 -17.48 3.39
C ALA A 281 14.35 -17.29 1.99
N VAL A 282 13.38 -18.14 1.65
CA VAL A 282 12.76 -18.24 0.32
C VAL A 282 11.26 -18.09 0.44
N PHE A 283 10.63 -17.22 -0.37
CA PHE A 283 9.18 -17.12 -0.40
C PHE A 283 8.54 -18.43 -0.87
N MET A 284 7.63 -18.98 -0.06
CA MET A 284 7.26 -20.40 -0.11
C MET A 284 6.06 -20.81 -0.99
N ARG A 285 5.33 -19.91 -1.67
CA ARG A 285 4.07 -20.26 -2.36
C ARG A 285 3.85 -19.49 -3.65
N PRO A 286 3.11 -19.94 -4.66
CA PRO A 286 2.79 -19.15 -5.85
C PRO A 286 1.81 -17.98 -5.58
N ASP A 287 0.99 -18.06 -4.53
CA ASP A 287 -0.01 -17.04 -4.14
C ASP A 287 0.59 -15.90 -3.27
N LYS A 288 1.82 -15.45 -3.57
CA LYS A 288 2.65 -14.62 -2.66
C LYS A 288 2.03 -13.25 -2.42
N ILE A 289 1.52 -13.04 -1.22
CA ILE A 289 1.35 -11.70 -0.68
C ILE A 289 2.65 -11.28 -0.01
N MET A 290 3.31 -10.27 -0.58
CA MET A 290 4.68 -9.87 -0.21
C MET A 290 4.74 -8.52 0.49
N ASN A 291 3.61 -7.85 0.66
CA ASN A 291 3.53 -6.44 1.04
C ASN A 291 2.66 -6.19 2.28
N THR A 292 2.10 -7.22 2.91
CA THR A 292 1.24 -7.09 4.09
C THR A 292 1.88 -7.79 5.29
N VAL A 293 1.52 -7.38 6.50
CA VAL A 293 2.07 -8.00 7.72
C VAL A 293 1.69 -9.47 7.76
N CYS A 294 0.42 -9.79 7.56
CA CYS A 294 -0.03 -11.18 7.60
C CYS A 294 0.50 -12.02 6.42
N GLY A 295 0.64 -11.42 5.23
CA GLY A 295 1.25 -12.07 4.07
C GLY A 295 2.73 -12.40 4.31
N LEU A 296 3.49 -11.45 4.87
CA LEU A 296 4.89 -11.66 5.23
C LEU A 296 5.03 -12.73 6.31
N MET A 297 4.21 -12.68 7.37
CA MET A 297 4.22 -13.70 8.43
C MET A 297 3.89 -15.10 7.91
N ASN A 298 3.00 -15.23 6.93
CA ASN A 298 2.63 -16.53 6.36
C ASN A 298 3.63 -17.04 5.32
N ASN A 299 4.30 -16.16 4.59
CA ASN A 299 5.16 -16.53 3.47
C ASN A 299 6.66 -16.55 3.80
N THR A 300 7.07 -15.96 4.92
CA THR A 300 8.46 -15.95 5.41
C THR A 300 8.57 -16.73 6.71
N ASP A 301 9.67 -17.46 6.91
CA ASP A 301 9.90 -18.26 8.13
C ASP A 301 10.09 -17.37 9.37
N ARG A 302 10.87 -16.28 9.21
CA ARG A 302 11.12 -15.28 10.26
C ARG A 302 11.56 -13.95 9.67
N GLN A 303 11.41 -12.89 10.44
CA GLN A 303 12.07 -11.62 10.15
C GLN A 303 13.59 -11.81 10.09
N TYR A 304 14.26 -11.01 9.26
CA TYR A 304 15.71 -10.99 9.17
C TYR A 304 16.33 -10.31 10.39
N SER A 305 15.82 -9.12 10.73
CA SER A 305 16.28 -8.35 11.90
C SER A 305 15.17 -7.44 12.44
N THR A 306 15.41 -6.87 13.61
CA THR A 306 14.57 -5.84 14.20
C THR A 306 15.42 -4.60 14.49
N VAL A 307 14.89 -3.42 14.21
CA VAL A 307 15.54 -2.13 14.50
C VAL A 307 14.68 -1.39 15.52
N PRO A 308 15.13 -1.23 16.78
CA PRO A 308 14.49 -0.36 17.75
C PRO A 308 14.29 1.05 17.22
N ALA A 309 13.21 1.74 17.61
CA ALA A 309 12.98 3.11 17.17
C ALA A 309 14.10 4.06 17.60
N ASP A 310 14.72 3.83 18.76
CA ASP A 310 15.83 4.63 19.30
C ASP A 310 17.10 4.60 18.44
N ASP A 311 17.26 3.59 17.57
CA ASP A 311 18.40 3.48 16.66
C ASP A 311 18.24 4.38 15.42
N CYS A 312 17.05 4.93 15.19
CA CYS A 312 16.79 5.87 14.11
C CYS A 312 17.42 7.23 14.46
N LYS A 313 18.29 7.75 13.58
CA LYS A 313 19.01 9.01 13.79
C LYS A 313 18.52 10.05 12.81
N ASN A 314 18.19 11.24 13.31
CA ASN A 314 17.69 12.37 12.51
C ASN A 314 16.46 12.01 11.65
N GLY A 315 15.53 11.23 12.23
CA GLY A 315 14.31 10.79 11.53
C GLY A 315 14.53 9.74 10.45
N LYS A 316 15.72 9.11 10.40
CA LYS A 316 16.05 8.06 9.45
C LYS A 316 16.49 6.79 10.15
N CYS A 317 15.97 5.67 9.68
CA CYS A 317 16.27 4.34 10.18
C CYS A 317 17.08 3.57 9.13
N LYS A 318 17.97 2.69 9.58
CA LYS A 318 18.81 1.89 8.71
C LYS A 318 18.88 0.44 9.18
N ALA A 319 18.98 -0.48 8.24
CA ALA A 319 19.29 -1.87 8.51
C ALA A 319 20.27 -2.40 7.46
N THR A 320 21.25 -3.18 7.91
CA THR A 320 22.19 -3.83 7.01
C THR A 320 21.88 -5.31 6.92
N ILE A 321 21.80 -5.83 5.70
CA ILE A 321 21.49 -7.21 5.37
C ILE A 321 22.71 -7.87 4.76
N ASP A 322 23.16 -8.94 5.40
CA ASP A 322 24.31 -9.76 5.05
C ASP A 322 24.07 -11.22 5.48
N PRO A 323 24.29 -12.24 4.62
CA PRO A 323 24.70 -12.16 3.21
C PRO A 323 23.51 -12.10 2.23
N VAL A 324 23.72 -11.38 1.13
CA VAL A 324 22.83 -11.27 -0.02
C VAL A 324 23.53 -11.84 -1.25
N ILE A 325 22.94 -12.85 -1.89
CA ILE A 325 23.51 -13.54 -3.05
C ILE A 325 23.34 -12.66 -4.30
N THR A 326 24.39 -12.55 -5.11
CA THR A 326 24.38 -11.79 -6.37
C THR A 326 23.52 -12.49 -7.44
N ASP A 327 23.08 -11.73 -8.44
CA ASP A 327 22.29 -12.21 -9.58
C ASP A 327 20.95 -12.86 -9.19
N LYS A 328 20.38 -12.45 -8.06
CA LYS A 328 19.09 -12.92 -7.55
C LYS A 328 18.14 -11.75 -7.30
N ARG A 329 16.84 -12.04 -7.30
CA ARG A 329 15.82 -11.08 -6.90
C ARG A 329 15.55 -11.24 -5.41
N TYR A 330 15.52 -10.13 -4.70
CA TYR A 330 15.15 -10.06 -3.29
C TYR A 330 13.98 -9.11 -3.12
N VAL A 331 13.10 -9.47 -2.20
CA VAL A 331 12.08 -8.56 -1.68
C VAL A 331 12.49 -8.17 -0.27
N PHE A 332 12.60 -6.87 -0.06
CA PHE A 332 12.84 -6.27 1.23
C PHE A 332 11.57 -5.58 1.69
N ASN A 333 11.11 -5.89 2.89
CA ASN A 333 9.98 -5.21 3.50
C ASN A 333 10.33 -4.74 4.90
N VAL A 334 9.76 -3.61 5.27
CA VAL A 334 9.82 -3.08 6.62
C VAL A 334 8.39 -3.09 7.14
N VAL A 335 8.18 -3.66 8.32
CA VAL A 335 6.93 -3.59 9.08
C VAL A 335 7.19 -2.72 10.30
N VAL A 336 6.35 -1.73 10.53
CA VAL A 336 6.44 -0.88 11.72
C VAL A 336 5.52 -1.43 12.81
N GLU A 337 5.96 -1.34 14.06
CA GLU A 337 5.13 -1.64 15.23
C GLU A 337 5.09 -0.41 16.16
N SER A 338 3.88 0.04 16.48
CA SER A 338 3.66 1.08 17.49
C SER A 338 3.79 0.53 18.91
N ASN A 339 4.03 1.40 19.90
CA ASN A 339 4.01 1.00 21.32
C ASN A 339 2.65 0.46 21.81
N ARG A 340 1.57 0.72 21.05
CA ARG A 340 0.24 0.14 21.30
C ARG A 340 0.03 -1.23 20.64
N GLY A 341 1.04 -1.77 19.96
CA GLY A 341 0.99 -3.09 19.33
C GLY A 341 0.41 -3.12 17.91
N TYR A 342 -0.04 -1.97 17.36
CA TYR A 342 -0.47 -1.92 15.97
C TYR A 342 0.72 -2.11 15.02
N LYS A 343 0.55 -3.02 14.08
CA LYS A 343 1.52 -3.35 13.03
C LYS A 343 0.99 -2.95 11.67
N MET A 344 1.90 -2.56 10.79
CA MET A 344 1.58 -2.17 9.43
C MET A 344 2.77 -2.41 8.52
N ALA A 345 2.51 -2.89 7.30
CA ALA A 345 3.52 -2.90 6.25
C ALA A 345 3.90 -1.47 5.85
N TYR A 346 5.12 -1.09 6.19
CA TYR A 346 5.60 0.28 6.17
C TYR A 346 6.16 0.70 4.82
N ALA A 347 7.02 -0.15 4.26
CA ALA A 347 7.73 0.09 3.02
C ALA A 347 8.20 -1.24 2.42
N GLY A 348 8.19 -1.34 1.09
CA GLY A 348 8.63 -2.52 0.35
C GLY A 348 9.48 -2.16 -0.87
N LEU A 349 10.45 -3.01 -1.20
CA LEU A 349 11.28 -2.89 -2.40
C LEU A 349 11.61 -4.27 -2.97
N ILE A 350 11.41 -4.42 -4.28
CA ILE A 350 11.94 -5.56 -5.04
C ILE A 350 13.22 -5.09 -5.73
N MET A 351 14.34 -5.73 -5.41
CA MET A 351 15.64 -5.40 -5.98
C MET A 351 16.27 -6.64 -6.61
N ARG A 352 16.89 -6.45 -7.77
CA ARG A 352 17.75 -7.46 -8.39
C ARG A 352 19.21 -7.16 -8.04
N THR A 353 19.95 -8.16 -7.59
CA THR A 353 21.32 -8.01 -7.09
C THR A 353 22.35 -8.14 -8.22
N ASP A 354 22.16 -7.36 -9.28
CA ASP A 354 23.02 -7.31 -10.47
C ASP A 354 24.24 -6.42 -10.20
N TRP A 355 25.03 -6.78 -9.20
CA TRP A 355 26.10 -5.92 -8.72
C TRP A 355 27.32 -6.06 -9.60
N GLU A 356 28.06 -4.96 -9.78
CA GLU A 356 29.38 -5.04 -10.37
C GLU A 356 30.26 -5.86 -9.43
N THR A 357 30.37 -7.14 -9.74
CA THR A 357 31.39 -7.98 -9.13
C THR A 357 32.70 -7.33 -9.55
N ILE A 358 33.45 -6.75 -8.62
CA ILE A 358 34.86 -6.46 -8.84
C ILE A 358 35.51 -7.83 -9.01
N ARG A 359 35.42 -8.38 -10.23
CA ARG A 359 36.19 -9.54 -10.63
C ARG A 359 37.62 -9.07 -10.42
N GLN A 360 38.37 -9.74 -9.57
CA GLN A 360 39.81 -9.57 -9.58
C GLN A 360 40.23 -9.66 -11.05
N ALA A 361 40.83 -8.58 -11.57
CA ALA A 361 41.18 -8.48 -12.99
C ALA A 361 42.13 -9.62 -13.43
N ALA A 362 42.72 -10.33 -12.46
CA ALA A 362 43.53 -11.51 -12.63
C ALA A 362 42.87 -12.69 -11.89
N SER A 363 42.66 -13.80 -12.60
CA SER A 363 42.35 -15.09 -11.96
C SER A 363 43.53 -15.54 -11.09
N ASP A 364 43.30 -16.39 -10.08
CA ASP A 364 44.37 -16.98 -9.26
C ASP A 364 45.46 -17.67 -10.11
N ALA A 365 45.09 -18.22 -11.27
CA ALA A 365 46.04 -18.76 -12.23
C ALA A 365 46.95 -17.68 -12.84
N THR A 366 46.39 -16.51 -13.16
CA THR A 366 47.12 -15.34 -13.67
C THR A 366 48.06 -14.78 -12.60
N LEU A 367 47.63 -14.71 -11.33
CA LEU A 367 48.47 -14.29 -10.22
C LEU A 367 49.64 -15.26 -9.96
N LYS A 368 49.41 -16.57 -10.07
CA LYS A 368 50.49 -17.58 -9.97
C LYS A 368 51.53 -17.43 -11.08
N VAL A 369 51.10 -17.17 -12.31
CA VAL A 369 52.01 -16.96 -13.44
C VAL A 369 52.82 -15.68 -13.26
N ILE A 370 52.19 -14.58 -12.83
CA ILE A 370 52.89 -13.32 -12.54
C ILE A 370 53.87 -13.51 -11.39
N GLY A 371 53.48 -14.22 -10.32
CA GLY A 371 54.37 -14.54 -9.20
C GLY A 371 55.58 -15.40 -9.62
N ALA A 372 55.39 -16.40 -10.48
CA ALA A 372 56.46 -17.25 -10.99
C ALA A 372 57.42 -16.49 -11.94
N LEU A 373 56.88 -15.60 -12.78
CA LEU A 373 57.69 -14.73 -13.65
C LEU A 373 58.47 -13.69 -12.84
N ALA A 374 57.83 -13.04 -11.89
CA ALA A 374 58.50 -12.10 -10.99
C ALA A 374 59.60 -12.78 -10.18
N GLY A 375 59.33 -13.97 -9.63
CA GLY A 375 60.31 -14.76 -8.87
C GLY A 375 61.51 -15.22 -9.71
N SER A 376 61.28 -15.62 -10.97
CA SER A 376 62.37 -16.06 -11.85
C SER A 376 63.26 -14.90 -12.33
N VAL A 377 62.68 -13.73 -12.63
CA VAL A 377 63.44 -12.52 -12.95
C VAL A 377 64.29 -12.09 -11.76
N LEU A 378 63.71 -12.05 -10.56
CA LEU A 378 64.42 -11.65 -9.34
C LEU A 378 65.54 -12.64 -9.01
N GLY A 379 65.31 -13.94 -9.18
CA GLY A 379 66.34 -14.98 -9.06
C GLY A 379 67.49 -14.79 -10.04
N MET A 380 67.19 -14.50 -11.32
CA MET A 380 68.23 -14.22 -12.32
C MET A 380 69.04 -12.97 -12.01
N VAL A 381 68.39 -11.88 -11.56
CA VAL A 381 69.08 -10.65 -11.15
C VAL A 381 70.05 -10.93 -9.99
N VAL A 382 69.62 -11.71 -9.00
CA VAL A 382 70.46 -12.08 -7.86
C VAL A 382 71.65 -12.95 -8.30
N ILE A 383 71.44 -13.93 -9.18
CA ILE A 383 72.53 -14.78 -9.70
C ILE A 383 73.54 -13.96 -10.51
N ILE A 384 73.06 -13.07 -11.39
CA ILE A 384 73.92 -12.17 -12.17
C ILE A 384 74.72 -11.25 -11.25
N TYR A 385 74.09 -10.70 -10.21
CA TYR A 385 74.77 -9.86 -9.22
C TYR A 385 75.89 -10.62 -8.49
N PHE A 386 75.64 -11.86 -8.05
CA PHE A 386 76.68 -12.68 -7.42
C PHE A 386 77.80 -13.10 -8.39
N LEU A 387 77.47 -13.36 -9.66
CA LEU A 387 78.47 -13.65 -10.69
C LEU A 387 79.36 -12.43 -10.97
N LEU A 388 78.78 -11.23 -11.04
CA LEU A 388 79.55 -10.00 -11.20
C LEU A 388 80.47 -9.74 -10.00
N LEU A 389 79.98 -9.94 -8.76
CA LEU A 389 80.83 -9.84 -7.57
C LEU A 389 82.00 -10.82 -7.58
N LYS A 390 81.80 -12.04 -8.12
CA LYS A 390 82.87 -13.05 -8.21
C LYS A 390 83.89 -12.79 -9.32
N LEU A 391 83.48 -12.12 -10.40
CA LEU A 391 84.35 -11.84 -11.55
C LEU A 391 85.13 -10.54 -11.39
N TYR A 392 84.60 -9.57 -10.64
CA TYR A 392 85.16 -8.22 -10.52
C TYR A 392 85.56 -7.81 -9.09
N GLY A 393 85.32 -8.66 -8.10
CA GLY A 393 85.83 -8.52 -6.72
C GLY A 393 86.79 -9.65 -6.40
#